data_AF-A0A6H2DPC6-F1
#
_entry.id   AF-A0A6H2DPC6-F1
#
_cell.length_a   1.000
_cell.length_b   1.000
_cell.length_c   1.000
_cell.angle_alpha   90.00
_cell.angle_beta   90.00
_cell.angle_gamma   90.00
#
_symmetry.space_group_name_H-M   'P 1'
#
loop_
_entity.id
_entity.type
_entity.pdbx_description
1 polymer ?
#
loop_
_entity_poly.entity_id
_entity_poly.type
_entity_poly.pdbx_seq_one_letter_code
_entity_poly.pdbx_strand_id
1 'polypeptide(L)'
;MQNLDSSLLEESRGDLFTPNQFRATLGAHGMYDGLRFVVRLSPRVHDLIAELPNGIGFQSDVSFEHVQAFSTYLHETIHWWQHVGSTCGLMLSLSYPAQTHANLNHLNKFLEKVGPVKSVLEFSATQQGKPSPENPGGLSNIIVNNQFDIEAYRFIATNPERAVPLVNDKMFESVGHAYHIALTNGVWLLASTFDRELSHLPDPRDWEQEFRNLREAREEGSYYGSPVTLSPLGAFHIFEGQARFSQLQYLHFASGGKFDWDEAEKAGMMSTVYTAAFEGFLAQSKLERPATIDHPVVGLFLLICDITINSGEGFPFPIWSPKTFITDADPGMRFLHLSAAVRMFCPETASAITRYNATEYEEVSSSLCEALKLFSPINNCRAMELMVTECKLAKECLKLHDIGQAAPLNLPIQVLFGQFASFARDKLEYPHVICWPGAAMAGRFRDESSMGVFSRQSPMFIDRAEDEMIVPVIRAV
;
A
#
# COMPACT_ATOMS: atom_id res chain seq x y z
N MET A 1 -28.61 21.19 13.23
CA MET A 1 -27.46 21.18 12.31
C MET A 1 -26.32 21.88 13.02
N GLN A 2 -25.32 21.15 13.50
CA GLN A 2 -24.03 21.75 13.85
C GLN A 2 -23.27 21.88 12.53
N ASN A 3 -22.76 23.07 12.23
CA ASN A 3 -22.06 23.32 10.98
C ASN A 3 -20.72 22.57 10.99
N LEU A 4 -20.46 21.79 9.94
CA LEU A 4 -19.13 21.26 9.63
C LEU A 4 -18.17 22.42 9.41
N ASP A 5 -16.98 22.34 9.99
CA ASP A 5 -15.91 23.28 9.71
C ASP A 5 -15.06 22.72 8.56
N SER A 6 -15.27 23.21 7.33
CA SER A 6 -14.51 22.74 6.16
C SER A 6 -13.00 22.95 6.33
N SER A 7 -12.57 23.85 7.22
CA SER A 7 -11.15 24.07 7.54
C SER A 7 -10.52 23.01 8.43
N LEU A 8 -11.15 21.84 8.61
CA LEU A 8 -10.57 20.69 9.31
C LEU A 8 -10.49 19.44 8.43
N LEU A 9 -10.88 19.56 7.15
CA LEU A 9 -10.90 18.45 6.19
C LEU A 9 -9.81 18.62 5.16
N GLU A 10 -9.13 17.53 4.86
CA GLU A 10 -8.07 17.50 3.85
C GLU A 10 -8.53 18.06 2.49
N GLU A 11 -7.91 19.15 2.05
CA GLU A 11 -8.05 19.71 0.70
C GLU A 11 -6.73 19.51 -0.07
N SER A 12 -6.65 18.38 -0.79
CA SER A 12 -5.65 18.02 -1.83
C SER A 12 -4.25 17.58 -1.38
N ARG A 13 -3.72 16.56 -2.09
CA ARG A 13 -2.46 16.66 -2.85
C ARG A 13 -2.41 15.75 -4.08
N GLY A 14 -2.06 16.36 -5.21
CA GLY A 14 -1.52 15.70 -6.39
C GLY A 14 -0.21 16.37 -6.76
N ASP A 15 0.92 15.88 -6.23
CA ASP A 15 2.24 16.22 -6.75
C ASP A 15 3.19 15.03 -6.57
N LEU A 16 3.86 14.65 -7.67
CA LEU A 16 4.72 13.46 -7.80
C LEU A 16 6.13 13.64 -7.22
N PHE A 17 6.42 14.76 -6.54
CA PHE A 17 7.72 15.00 -5.93
C PHE A 17 7.55 15.33 -4.47
N THR A 18 8.13 14.50 -3.60
CA THR A 18 8.18 14.72 -2.17
C THR A 18 9.01 15.98 -1.89
N PRO A 19 8.43 17.04 -1.31
CA PRO A 19 9.21 18.22 -0.94
C PRO A 19 10.32 17.84 0.05
N ASN A 20 11.51 18.40 -0.14
CA ASN A 20 12.65 18.28 0.79
C ASN A 20 12.55 19.22 2.00
N GLN A 21 11.47 19.99 2.11
CA GLN A 21 11.11 20.80 3.27
C GLN A 21 9.82 20.27 3.86
N PHE A 22 9.78 20.29 5.18
CA PHE A 22 8.93 19.45 5.99
C PHE A 22 8.20 20.30 7.01
N ARG A 23 7.04 20.80 6.63
CA ARG A 23 6.27 21.67 7.51
C ARG A 23 5.11 20.89 8.11
N ALA A 24 4.63 21.33 9.27
CA ALA A 24 3.24 21.05 9.60
C ALA A 24 2.38 21.49 8.40
N THR A 25 1.34 20.75 8.07
CA THR A 25 0.57 21.06 6.87
C THR A 25 -0.18 22.38 7.09
N LEU A 26 0.35 23.46 6.48
CA LEU A 26 -0.25 24.80 6.54
C LEU A 26 -1.25 25.04 5.40
N GLY A 27 -1.22 24.18 4.37
CA GLY A 27 -2.14 24.23 3.22
C GLY A 27 -2.91 22.92 2.98
N ALA A 28 -2.83 21.99 3.92
CA ALA A 28 -3.61 20.75 4.02
C ALA A 28 -3.80 20.45 5.52
N HIS A 29 -4.73 19.59 5.92
CA HIS A 29 -4.99 19.32 7.35
C HIS A 29 -4.28 18.08 7.88
N GLY A 30 -3.95 17.16 6.97
CA GLY A 30 -3.15 15.97 7.18
C GLY A 30 -2.26 15.72 5.94
N MET A 31 -1.20 14.93 6.12
CA MET A 31 -0.44 14.33 5.03
C MET A 31 0.39 13.16 5.56
N TYR A 32 0.32 12.03 4.86
CA TYR A 32 1.26 10.93 5.03
C TYR A 32 2.40 10.98 3.99
N ASP A 33 3.64 10.89 4.45
CA ASP A 33 4.84 10.78 3.60
C ASP A 33 5.33 9.33 3.56
N GLY A 34 5.02 8.62 2.47
CA GLY A 34 5.36 7.21 2.29
C GLY A 34 6.85 6.90 2.09
N LEU A 35 7.70 7.89 1.80
CA LEU A 35 9.16 7.69 1.75
C LEU A 35 9.77 7.71 3.16
N ARG A 36 9.13 8.46 4.06
CA ARG A 36 9.68 8.78 5.38
C ARG A 36 8.89 8.16 6.52
N PHE A 37 7.73 7.58 6.22
CA PHE A 37 6.82 6.92 7.14
C PHE A 37 6.29 7.84 8.23
N VAL A 38 5.94 9.07 7.85
CA VAL A 38 5.57 10.15 8.77
C VAL A 38 4.16 10.61 8.48
N VAL A 39 3.32 10.66 9.52
CA VAL A 39 2.06 11.39 9.50
C VAL A 39 2.31 12.83 9.93
N ARG A 40 1.78 13.78 9.17
CA ARG A 40 1.85 15.21 9.46
C ARG A 40 0.46 15.77 9.61
N LEU A 41 0.22 16.53 10.66
CA LEU A 41 -1.08 17.12 10.93
C LEU A 41 -0.93 18.64 11.05
N SER A 42 -1.98 19.37 10.70
CA SER A 42 -2.04 20.80 10.98
C SER A 42 -2.01 21.04 12.49
N PRO A 43 -1.47 22.17 12.98
CA PRO A 43 -1.42 22.45 14.42
C PRO A 43 -2.79 22.38 15.11
N ARG A 44 -3.86 22.82 14.43
CA ARG A 44 -5.22 22.73 14.96
C ARG A 44 -5.69 21.29 15.18
N VAL A 45 -5.36 20.39 14.26
CA VAL A 45 -5.71 18.97 14.37
C VAL A 45 -4.88 18.31 15.49
N HIS A 46 -3.60 18.68 15.64
CA HIS A 46 -2.78 18.27 16.78
C HIS A 46 -3.41 18.65 18.11
N ASP A 47 -3.79 19.92 18.28
CA ASP A 47 -4.39 20.43 19.52
C ASP A 47 -5.68 19.67 19.86
N LEU A 48 -6.58 19.53 18.89
CA LEU A 48 -7.85 18.83 19.08
C LEU A 48 -7.67 17.35 19.41
N ILE A 49 -6.67 16.67 18.83
CA ILE A 49 -6.41 15.25 19.15
C ILE A 49 -5.76 15.11 20.53
N ALA A 50 -4.90 16.05 20.93
CA ALA A 50 -4.27 16.03 22.25
C ALA A 50 -5.28 16.26 23.39
N GLU A 51 -6.39 16.94 23.11
CA GLU A 51 -7.51 17.13 24.06
C GLU A 51 -8.36 15.87 24.23
N LEU A 52 -8.26 14.90 23.33
CA LEU A 52 -9.03 13.65 23.43
C LEU A 52 -8.49 12.75 24.55
N PRO A 53 -9.37 12.06 25.30
CA PRO A 53 -8.92 11.05 26.25
C PRO A 53 -8.14 9.96 25.51
N ASN A 54 -7.13 9.39 26.18
CA ASN A 54 -6.35 8.28 25.64
C ASN A 54 -7.28 7.12 25.23
N GLY A 55 -7.33 6.85 23.93
CA GLY A 55 -8.09 5.75 23.35
C GLY A 55 -9.30 6.20 22.51
N ILE A 56 -9.53 5.49 21.40
CA ILE A 56 -10.49 5.88 20.37
C ILE A 56 -11.83 5.22 20.64
N GLY A 57 -12.63 5.90 21.45
CA GLY A 57 -13.86 5.32 21.94
C GLY A 57 -14.67 6.37 22.67
N PHE A 58 -15.26 7.29 21.91
CA PHE A 58 -15.98 8.43 22.46
C PHE A 58 -17.22 7.96 23.23
N GLN A 59 -17.07 7.80 24.55
CA GLN A 59 -18.21 7.76 25.47
C GLN A 59 -18.71 9.21 25.60
N SER A 60 -19.74 9.52 24.82
CA SER A 60 -20.66 10.66 24.93
C SER A 60 -20.16 11.83 25.80
N ASP A 61 -19.36 12.72 25.20
CA ASP A 61 -19.22 14.17 25.51
C ASP A 61 -18.13 14.83 24.62
N VAL A 62 -17.95 14.32 23.40
CA VAL A 62 -16.92 14.82 22.46
C VAL A 62 -17.59 15.66 21.39
N SER A 63 -17.05 16.86 21.16
CA SER A 63 -17.61 17.77 20.16
C SER A 63 -17.42 17.19 18.75
N PHE A 64 -18.31 17.59 17.82
CA PHE A 64 -18.18 17.15 16.43
C PHE A 64 -16.86 17.62 15.78
N GLU A 65 -16.29 18.73 16.26
CA GLU A 65 -14.97 19.22 15.83
C GLU A 65 -13.85 18.23 16.15
N HIS A 66 -13.89 17.60 17.33
CA HIS A 66 -12.94 16.57 17.72
C HIS A 66 -13.12 15.29 16.91
N VAL A 67 -14.38 14.89 16.65
CA VAL A 67 -14.69 13.77 15.75
C VAL A 67 -14.10 14.04 14.37
N GLN A 68 -14.26 15.26 13.86
CA GLN A 68 -13.74 15.66 12.56
C GLN A 68 -12.20 15.65 12.52
N ALA A 69 -11.53 16.22 13.53
CA ALA A 69 -10.07 16.18 13.65
C ALA A 69 -9.53 14.74 13.73
N PHE A 70 -10.18 13.90 14.53
CA PHE A 70 -9.84 12.48 14.62
C PHE A 70 -10.03 11.75 13.28
N SER A 71 -11.08 12.10 12.53
CA SER A 71 -11.31 11.52 11.19
C SER A 71 -10.15 11.81 10.22
N THR A 72 -9.54 12.99 10.31
CA THR A 72 -8.35 13.36 9.51
C THR A 72 -7.14 12.54 9.93
N TYR A 73 -6.91 12.36 11.24
CA TYR A 73 -5.83 11.49 11.70
C TYR A 73 -6.04 10.02 11.34
N LEU A 74 -7.29 9.53 11.39
CA LEU A 74 -7.65 8.20 10.90
C LEU A 74 -7.32 8.05 9.42
N HIS A 75 -7.67 9.03 8.58
CA HIS A 75 -7.35 9.04 7.15
C HIS A 75 -5.84 8.83 6.91
N GLU A 76 -5.00 9.67 7.53
CA GLU A 76 -3.54 9.58 7.38
C GLU A 76 -2.96 8.28 7.97
N THR A 77 -3.57 7.77 9.04
CA THR A 77 -3.17 6.50 9.65
C THR A 77 -3.48 5.32 8.73
N ILE A 78 -4.57 5.38 7.97
CA ILE A 78 -4.90 4.35 6.97
C ILE A 78 -3.87 4.35 5.84
N HIS A 79 -3.37 5.51 5.40
CA HIS A 79 -2.26 5.55 4.44
C HIS A 79 -0.99 4.88 4.97
N TRP A 80 -0.66 5.13 6.23
CA TRP A 80 0.39 4.39 6.91
C TRP A 80 0.12 2.88 6.86
N TRP A 81 -1.07 2.41 7.25
CA TRP A 81 -1.45 1.00 7.21
C TRP A 81 -1.34 0.39 5.81
N GLN A 82 -1.75 1.10 4.77
CA GLN A 82 -1.61 0.66 3.39
C GLN A 82 -0.15 0.44 3.03
N HIS A 83 0.74 1.35 3.41
CA HIS A 83 2.16 1.29 3.07
C HIS A 83 2.96 0.23 3.82
N VAL A 84 2.61 -0.09 5.07
CA VAL A 84 3.37 -1.07 5.88
C VAL A 84 2.62 -2.35 6.21
N GLY A 85 1.31 -2.40 5.98
CA GLY A 85 0.44 -3.52 6.32
C GLY A 85 -0.12 -4.26 5.11
N SER A 86 0.04 -3.74 3.89
CA SER A 86 -0.33 -4.43 2.65
C SER A 86 0.88 -4.95 1.89
N THR A 87 0.71 -6.01 1.08
CA THR A 87 1.82 -6.56 0.27
C THR A 87 2.28 -5.56 -0.80
N CYS A 88 1.34 -4.85 -1.45
CA CYS A 88 1.65 -3.79 -2.41
C CYS A 88 2.46 -2.66 -1.74
N GLY A 89 1.97 -2.15 -0.61
CA GLY A 89 2.64 -1.10 0.15
C GLY A 89 4.02 -1.51 0.64
N LEU A 90 4.15 -2.73 1.18
CA LEU A 90 5.44 -3.25 1.62
C LEU A 90 6.43 -3.32 0.46
N MET A 91 6.04 -3.84 -0.70
CA MET A 91 6.92 -3.93 -1.87
C MET A 91 7.29 -2.54 -2.42
N LEU A 92 6.36 -1.58 -2.43
CA LEU A 92 6.67 -0.19 -2.75
C LEU A 92 7.68 0.40 -1.76
N SER A 93 7.50 0.16 -0.47
CA SER A 93 8.38 0.63 0.61
C SER A 93 9.78 0.00 0.53
N LEU A 94 9.85 -1.30 0.27
CA LEU A 94 11.11 -2.03 0.09
C LEU A 94 11.80 -1.72 -1.23
N SER A 95 11.10 -1.20 -2.25
CA SER A 95 11.69 -0.90 -3.55
C SER A 95 12.86 0.11 -3.48
N TYR A 96 12.86 1.02 -2.49
CA TYR A 96 13.93 1.99 -2.28
C TYR A 96 15.23 1.33 -1.77
N PRO A 97 15.23 0.60 -0.63
CA PRO A 97 16.42 -0.14 -0.23
C PRO A 97 16.76 -1.25 -1.23
N ALA A 98 15.78 -1.93 -1.83
CA ALA A 98 16.02 -2.97 -2.83
C ALA A 98 16.82 -2.42 -4.02
N GLN A 99 16.48 -1.22 -4.51
CA GLN A 99 17.23 -0.56 -5.59
C GLN A 99 18.70 -0.30 -5.21
N THR A 100 18.97 0.08 -3.96
CA THR A 100 20.35 0.27 -3.48
C THR A 100 21.10 -1.07 -3.38
N HIS A 101 20.46 -2.08 -2.77
CA HIS A 101 21.06 -3.40 -2.56
C HIS A 101 21.30 -4.15 -3.87
N ALA A 102 20.37 -4.08 -4.83
CA ALA A 102 20.49 -4.66 -6.16
C ALA A 102 21.75 -4.15 -6.89
N ASN A 103 22.11 -2.89 -6.66
CA ASN A 103 23.21 -2.23 -7.36
C ASN A 103 24.52 -2.22 -6.59
N LEU A 104 24.54 -2.51 -5.29
CA LEU A 104 25.73 -2.32 -4.44
C LEU A 104 26.97 -3.08 -4.96
N ASN A 105 26.81 -4.36 -5.28
CA ASN A 105 27.92 -5.18 -5.80
C ASN A 105 28.39 -4.69 -7.18
N HIS A 106 27.46 -4.30 -8.05
CA HIS A 106 27.77 -3.78 -9.37
C HIS A 106 28.48 -2.42 -9.29
N LEU A 107 28.03 -1.54 -8.39
CA LEU A 107 28.64 -0.24 -8.12
C LEU A 107 30.06 -0.38 -7.57
N ASN A 108 30.30 -1.32 -6.65
CA ASN A 108 31.65 -1.59 -6.14
C ASN A 108 32.59 -2.05 -7.26
N LYS A 109 32.17 -3.05 -8.06
CA LYS A 109 32.95 -3.52 -9.23
C LYS A 109 33.17 -2.42 -10.27
N PHE A 110 32.17 -1.56 -10.48
CA PHE A 110 32.27 -0.44 -11.40
C PHE A 110 33.27 0.60 -10.89
N LEU A 111 33.22 0.94 -9.61
CA LEU A 111 34.15 1.86 -8.94
C LEU A 111 35.59 1.36 -9.02
N GLU A 112 35.82 0.06 -8.82
CA GLU A 112 37.15 -0.56 -8.94
C GLU A 112 37.72 -0.47 -10.36
N LYS A 113 36.88 -0.62 -11.40
CA LYS A 113 37.32 -0.67 -12.80
C LYS A 113 37.39 0.70 -13.48
N VAL A 114 36.49 1.61 -13.11
CA VAL A 114 36.28 2.90 -13.80
C VAL A 114 36.65 4.09 -12.91
N GLY A 115 36.47 3.96 -11.60
CA GLY A 115 36.58 5.07 -10.65
C GLY A 115 35.25 5.82 -10.44
N PRO A 116 35.26 6.91 -9.65
CA PRO A 116 34.05 7.63 -9.26
C PRO A 116 33.56 8.53 -10.41
N VAL A 117 32.64 8.01 -11.23
CA VAL A 117 32.01 8.74 -12.35
C VAL A 117 30.55 9.05 -12.03
N LYS A 118 30.13 10.30 -12.24
CA LYS A 118 28.73 10.73 -12.19
C LYS A 118 28.47 11.66 -13.40
N SER A 119 27.50 11.38 -14.27
CA SER A 119 26.47 10.32 -14.16
C SER A 119 26.92 8.95 -14.71
N VAL A 120 26.52 7.85 -14.04
CA VAL A 120 26.68 6.47 -14.56
C VAL A 120 25.83 6.24 -15.81
N LEU A 121 24.68 6.92 -15.92
CA LEU A 121 23.81 6.89 -17.11
C LEU A 121 24.53 7.44 -18.35
N GLU A 122 25.16 8.61 -18.22
CA GLU A 122 25.92 9.22 -19.30
C GLU A 122 27.12 8.36 -19.68
N PHE A 123 27.83 7.80 -18.68
CA PHE A 123 28.90 6.86 -18.94
C PHE A 123 28.41 5.66 -19.77
N SER A 124 27.31 5.03 -19.35
CA SER A 124 26.73 3.86 -20.03
C SER A 124 26.38 4.16 -21.49
N ALA A 125 25.81 5.34 -21.77
CA ALA A 125 25.43 5.78 -23.12
C ALA A 125 26.63 5.98 -24.07
N THR A 126 27.84 6.18 -23.55
CA THR A 126 29.06 6.37 -24.36
C THR A 126 29.82 5.08 -24.66
N GLN A 127 29.47 3.97 -24.02
CA GLN A 127 30.20 2.71 -24.17
C GLN A 127 29.89 2.04 -25.51
N GLN A 128 30.94 1.54 -26.18
CA GLN A 128 30.83 0.80 -27.43
C GLN A 128 31.20 -0.67 -27.23
N GLY A 129 30.57 -1.56 -27.99
CA GLY A 129 30.82 -3.01 -27.95
C GLY A 129 29.71 -3.80 -27.23
N LYS A 130 29.84 -5.14 -27.24
CA LYS A 130 28.83 -6.01 -26.62
C LYS A 130 28.92 -5.93 -25.09
N PRO A 131 27.84 -5.59 -24.37
CA PRO A 131 27.83 -5.58 -22.92
C PRO A 131 28.16 -6.98 -22.37
N SER A 132 29.02 -7.03 -21.36
CA SER A 132 29.30 -8.23 -20.58
C SER A 132 29.31 -7.87 -19.10
N PRO A 133 28.76 -8.69 -18.19
CA PRO A 133 28.72 -8.40 -16.75
C PRO A 133 30.09 -8.06 -16.11
N GLU A 134 31.19 -8.40 -16.79
CA GLU A 134 32.56 -8.20 -16.31
C GLU A 134 33.25 -6.95 -16.87
N ASN A 135 32.68 -6.30 -17.90
CA ASN A 135 33.25 -5.09 -18.51
C ASN A 135 32.53 -3.81 -18.02
N PRO A 136 33.20 -2.64 -18.09
CA PRO A 136 32.61 -1.37 -17.64
C PRO A 136 31.25 -1.03 -18.28
N GLY A 137 31.08 -1.36 -19.57
CA GLY A 137 29.84 -1.14 -20.30
C GLY A 137 28.68 -1.97 -19.76
N GLY A 138 28.89 -3.26 -19.52
CA GLY A 138 27.87 -4.13 -18.94
C GLY A 138 27.56 -3.80 -17.49
N LEU A 139 28.58 -3.49 -16.67
CA LEU A 139 28.35 -3.07 -15.28
C LEU A 139 27.51 -1.79 -15.20
N SER A 140 27.87 -0.75 -15.97
CA SER A 140 27.08 0.49 -16.01
C SER A 140 25.67 0.26 -16.55
N ASN A 141 25.49 -0.60 -17.55
CA ASN A 141 24.17 -0.92 -18.08
C ASN A 141 23.29 -1.66 -17.05
N ILE A 142 23.83 -2.63 -16.32
CA ILE A 142 23.11 -3.32 -15.23
C ILE A 142 22.66 -2.33 -14.16
N ILE A 143 23.57 -1.44 -13.71
CA ILE A 143 23.25 -0.43 -12.69
C ILE A 143 22.09 0.47 -13.13
N VAL A 144 22.15 0.95 -14.38
CA VAL A 144 21.13 1.85 -14.94
C VAL A 144 19.81 1.12 -15.16
N ASN A 145 19.82 -0.11 -15.69
CA ASN A 145 18.59 -0.89 -15.92
C ASN A 145 17.90 -1.22 -14.59
N ASN A 146 18.61 -1.76 -13.61
CA ASN A 146 18.05 -2.03 -12.28
C ASN A 146 17.43 -0.77 -11.63
N GLN A 147 18.08 0.39 -11.80
CA GLN A 147 17.54 1.66 -11.33
C GLN A 147 16.21 1.96 -12.03
N PHE A 148 16.21 1.91 -13.36
CA PHE A 148 15.06 2.25 -14.21
C PHE A 148 13.88 1.28 -14.02
N ASP A 149 14.13 -0.04 -13.96
CA ASP A 149 13.09 -1.06 -13.83
C ASP A 149 12.33 -0.94 -12.49
N ILE A 150 13.05 -0.67 -11.40
CA ILE A 150 12.43 -0.48 -10.09
C ILE A 150 11.67 0.86 -10.02
N GLU A 151 12.16 1.90 -10.70
CA GLU A 151 11.42 3.17 -10.86
C GLU A 151 10.15 2.99 -11.71
N ALA A 152 10.25 2.24 -12.81
CA ALA A 152 9.13 1.89 -13.66
C ALA A 152 8.06 1.14 -12.89
N TYR A 153 8.43 0.13 -12.09
CA TYR A 153 7.51 -0.57 -11.21
C TYR A 153 6.79 0.40 -10.26
N ARG A 154 7.54 1.24 -9.52
CA ARG A 154 6.93 2.21 -8.60
C ARG A 154 5.92 3.10 -9.31
N PHE A 155 6.27 3.59 -10.49
CA PHE A 155 5.44 4.53 -11.23
C PHE A 155 4.19 3.87 -11.81
N ILE A 156 4.33 2.70 -12.45
CA ILE A 156 3.21 1.95 -13.04
C ILE A 156 2.26 1.47 -11.94
N ALA A 157 2.78 0.93 -10.84
CA ALA A 157 1.95 0.44 -9.75
C ALA A 157 1.15 1.56 -9.05
N THR A 158 1.69 2.78 -9.00
CA THR A 158 1.07 3.90 -8.26
C THR A 158 0.20 4.79 -9.14
N ASN A 159 0.71 5.21 -10.30
CA ASN A 159 0.10 6.21 -11.20
C ASN A 159 0.17 5.74 -12.68
N PRO A 160 -0.44 4.59 -13.03
CA PRO A 160 -0.36 4.02 -14.37
C PRO A 160 -0.92 4.95 -15.45
N GLU A 161 -1.91 5.78 -15.14
CA GLU A 161 -2.50 6.75 -16.06
C GLU A 161 -1.51 7.84 -16.50
N ARG A 162 -0.40 8.01 -15.76
CA ARG A 162 0.68 8.96 -16.08
C ARG A 162 1.91 8.27 -16.67
N ALA A 163 1.90 6.94 -16.80
CA ALA A 163 3.06 6.14 -17.22
C ALA A 163 3.38 6.20 -18.73
N VAL A 164 2.59 6.90 -19.55
CA VAL A 164 2.79 6.98 -21.01
C VAL A 164 4.20 7.43 -21.41
N PRO A 165 4.83 8.48 -20.84
CA PRO A 165 6.18 8.85 -21.21
C PRO A 165 7.21 7.77 -20.82
N LEU A 166 7.00 7.10 -19.69
CA LEU A 166 7.89 6.06 -19.18
C LEU A 166 7.87 4.81 -20.05
N VAL A 167 6.68 4.35 -20.46
CA VAL A 167 6.55 3.13 -21.28
C VAL A 167 7.00 3.33 -22.73
N ASN A 168 7.16 4.58 -23.16
CA ASN A 168 7.74 4.94 -24.46
C ASN A 168 9.25 5.21 -24.38
N ASP A 169 9.86 5.14 -23.20
CA ASP A 169 11.31 5.27 -23.07
C ASP A 169 12.01 4.04 -23.65
N LYS A 170 13.12 4.25 -24.35
CA LYS A 170 13.95 3.18 -24.93
C LYS A 170 14.49 2.20 -23.88
N MET A 171 14.60 2.62 -22.62
CA MET A 171 15.06 1.84 -21.49
C MET A 171 13.97 0.96 -20.90
N PHE A 172 12.70 1.19 -21.25
CA PHE A 172 11.59 0.39 -20.76
C PHE A 172 11.52 -0.94 -21.53
N GLU A 173 11.70 -2.04 -20.80
CA GLU A 173 11.59 -3.38 -21.37
C GLU A 173 10.12 -3.77 -21.55
N SER A 174 9.38 -3.94 -20.45
CA SER A 174 7.95 -4.24 -20.46
C SER A 174 7.38 -4.13 -19.04
N VAL A 175 6.04 -4.11 -18.91
CA VAL A 175 5.37 -4.06 -17.60
C VAL A 175 5.73 -5.28 -16.76
N GLY A 176 5.64 -6.48 -17.34
CA GLY A 176 5.99 -7.73 -16.68
C GLY A 176 7.44 -7.76 -16.23
N HIS A 177 8.36 -7.17 -17.02
CA HIS A 177 9.77 -7.05 -16.63
C HIS A 177 9.95 -6.15 -15.40
N ALA A 178 9.35 -4.95 -15.39
CA ALA A 178 9.46 -4.01 -14.28
C ALA A 178 8.95 -4.64 -12.96
N TYR A 179 7.78 -5.27 -12.99
CA TYR A 179 7.23 -6.00 -11.83
C TYR A 179 8.12 -7.15 -11.39
N HIS A 180 8.58 -7.97 -12.33
CA HIS A 180 9.46 -9.10 -12.04
C HIS A 180 10.75 -8.64 -11.35
N ILE A 181 11.42 -7.61 -11.86
CA ILE A 181 12.67 -7.09 -11.28
C ILE A 181 12.42 -6.52 -9.88
N ALA A 182 11.36 -5.73 -9.70
CA ALA A 182 11.08 -5.10 -8.41
C ALA A 182 10.72 -6.12 -7.33
N LEU A 183 9.82 -7.07 -7.61
CA LEU A 183 9.42 -8.10 -6.65
C LEU A 183 10.57 -9.05 -6.33
N THR A 184 11.34 -9.48 -7.33
CA THR A 184 12.54 -10.31 -7.14
C THR A 184 13.52 -9.64 -6.17
N ASN A 185 13.84 -8.36 -6.38
CA ASN A 185 14.76 -7.65 -5.51
C ASN A 185 14.17 -7.38 -4.11
N GLY A 186 12.85 -7.18 -4.00
CA GLY A 186 12.15 -7.08 -2.71
C GLY A 186 12.26 -8.38 -1.89
N VAL A 187 11.99 -9.53 -2.54
CA VAL A 187 12.11 -10.85 -1.91
C VAL A 187 13.56 -11.16 -1.53
N TRP A 188 14.53 -10.89 -2.41
CA TRP A 188 15.95 -11.09 -2.09
C TRP A 188 16.41 -10.23 -0.91
N LEU A 189 15.90 -9.00 -0.80
CA LEU A 189 16.21 -8.13 0.33
C LEU A 189 15.71 -8.73 1.65
N LEU A 190 14.47 -9.24 1.68
CA LEU A 190 13.91 -9.95 2.83
C LEU A 190 14.68 -11.24 3.13
N ALA A 191 14.95 -12.06 2.13
CA ALA A 191 15.68 -13.33 2.25
C ALA A 191 17.09 -13.11 2.81
N SER A 192 17.82 -12.11 2.33
CA SER A 192 19.17 -11.78 2.82
C SER A 192 19.21 -11.45 4.32
N THR A 193 18.08 -10.99 4.85
CA THR A 193 17.92 -10.56 6.25
C THR A 193 17.35 -11.67 7.13
N PHE A 194 16.33 -12.40 6.67
CA PHE A 194 15.56 -13.33 7.51
C PHE A 194 15.67 -14.79 7.08
N ASP A 195 15.79 -15.08 5.78
CA ASP A 195 15.62 -16.43 5.23
C ASP A 195 16.57 -16.68 4.05
N ARG A 196 17.87 -16.75 4.35
CA ARG A 196 18.95 -16.79 3.34
C ARG A 196 18.90 -18.03 2.44
N GLU A 197 18.37 -19.12 2.96
CA GLU A 197 18.22 -20.38 2.24
C GLU A 197 16.86 -20.48 1.52
N LEU A 198 16.02 -19.43 1.58
CA LEU A 198 14.69 -19.38 0.95
C LEU A 198 13.82 -20.58 1.33
N SER A 199 13.81 -20.93 2.62
CA SER A 199 13.01 -22.05 3.13
C SER A 199 11.56 -21.66 3.44
N HIS A 200 11.27 -20.37 3.56
CA HIS A 200 9.96 -19.82 3.92
C HIS A 200 9.49 -18.74 2.93
N LEU A 201 10.41 -17.97 2.34
CA LEU A 201 10.14 -17.03 1.27
C LEU A 201 10.19 -17.71 -0.11
N PRO A 202 9.43 -17.20 -1.10
CA PRO A 202 9.47 -17.76 -2.44
C PRO A 202 10.86 -17.57 -3.07
N ASP A 203 11.31 -18.53 -3.86
CA ASP A 203 12.60 -18.44 -4.56
C ASP A 203 12.43 -17.74 -5.92
N PRO A 204 12.97 -16.52 -6.10
CA PRO A 204 12.82 -15.82 -7.37
C PRO A 204 13.53 -16.50 -8.55
N ARG A 205 14.46 -17.43 -8.29
CA ARG A 205 15.16 -18.19 -9.35
C ARG A 205 14.20 -19.10 -10.12
N ASP A 206 13.14 -19.57 -9.46
CA ASP A 206 12.13 -20.43 -10.09
C ASP A 206 11.29 -19.67 -11.14
N TRP A 207 11.29 -18.34 -11.08
CA TRP A 207 10.51 -17.51 -12.00
C TRP A 207 11.23 -17.30 -13.33
N GLU A 208 12.56 -17.32 -13.34
CA GLU A 208 13.37 -16.91 -14.50
C GLU A 208 13.02 -17.67 -15.78
N GLN A 209 12.83 -18.98 -15.68
CA GLN A 209 12.54 -19.80 -16.86
C GLN A 209 11.17 -19.47 -17.45
N GLU A 210 10.15 -19.28 -16.61
CA GLU A 210 8.82 -18.95 -17.10
C GLU A 210 8.77 -17.55 -17.72
N PHE A 211 9.43 -16.56 -17.11
CA PHE A 211 9.54 -15.24 -17.74
C PHE A 211 10.36 -15.26 -19.04
N ARG A 212 11.35 -16.16 -19.18
CA ARG A 212 11.99 -16.43 -20.48
C ARG A 212 10.98 -16.97 -21.49
N ASN A 213 10.19 -17.96 -21.10
CA ASN A 213 9.17 -18.57 -21.96
C ASN A 213 8.15 -17.51 -22.45
N LEU A 214 7.68 -16.61 -21.56
CA LEU A 214 6.76 -15.52 -21.92
C LEU A 214 7.37 -14.54 -22.93
N ARG A 215 8.66 -14.19 -22.75
CA ARG A 215 9.40 -13.33 -23.69
C ARG A 215 9.52 -13.98 -25.08
N GLU A 216 9.90 -15.25 -25.12
CA GLU A 216 10.09 -16.00 -26.36
C GLU A 216 8.77 -16.21 -27.10
N ALA A 217 7.68 -16.48 -26.36
CA ALA A 217 6.33 -16.60 -26.89
C ALA A 217 5.70 -15.25 -27.29
N ARG A 218 6.34 -14.11 -26.96
CA ARG A 218 5.82 -12.76 -27.16
C ARG A 218 4.43 -12.55 -26.55
N GLU A 219 4.26 -13.03 -25.32
CA GLU A 219 3.05 -12.79 -24.54
C GLU A 219 2.95 -11.29 -24.21
N GLU A 220 1.74 -10.72 -24.29
CA GLU A 220 1.52 -9.29 -24.07
C GLU A 220 2.03 -8.87 -22.68
N GLY A 221 2.66 -7.70 -22.63
CA GLY A 221 3.28 -7.13 -21.45
C GLY A 221 4.61 -7.78 -21.02
N SER A 222 5.15 -8.75 -21.77
CA SER A 222 6.29 -9.56 -21.32
C SER A 222 7.60 -9.39 -22.11
N TYR A 223 7.60 -8.70 -23.25
CA TYR A 223 8.77 -8.54 -24.13
C TYR A 223 9.00 -7.08 -24.56
N TYR A 224 10.24 -6.74 -24.94
CA TYR A 224 10.60 -5.42 -25.46
C TYR A 224 9.70 -4.97 -26.62
N GLY A 225 9.08 -3.80 -26.48
CA GLY A 225 8.16 -3.24 -27.48
C GLY A 225 6.81 -3.95 -27.56
N SER A 226 6.45 -4.75 -26.55
CA SER A 226 5.09 -5.29 -26.41
C SER A 226 4.04 -4.19 -26.37
N PRO A 227 2.81 -4.43 -26.86
CA PRO A 227 1.66 -3.62 -26.49
C PRO A 227 1.60 -3.46 -24.97
N VAL A 228 1.29 -2.24 -24.53
CA VAL A 228 1.17 -1.88 -23.11
C VAL A 228 -0.25 -1.44 -22.85
N THR A 229 -0.95 -2.22 -22.02
CA THR A 229 -2.25 -1.86 -21.49
C THR A 229 -2.05 -1.32 -20.08
N LEU A 230 -2.25 -0.01 -19.89
CA LEU A 230 -2.16 0.67 -18.59
C LEU A 230 -3.54 0.74 -17.97
N SER A 231 -3.63 0.44 -16.67
CA SER A 231 -4.85 0.64 -15.91
C SER A 231 -5.15 2.15 -15.79
N PRO A 232 -6.42 2.59 -15.84
CA PRO A 232 -6.80 3.97 -15.54
C PRO A 232 -6.67 4.32 -14.06
N LEU A 233 -6.46 3.32 -13.19
CA LEU A 233 -6.32 3.46 -11.73
C LEU A 233 -5.06 2.73 -11.28
N GLY A 234 -4.43 3.22 -10.22
CA GLY A 234 -3.27 2.59 -9.56
C GLY A 234 -3.38 2.62 -8.05
N ALA A 235 -2.33 2.21 -7.35
CA ALA A 235 -2.29 2.19 -5.90
C ALA A 235 -2.64 3.54 -5.28
N PHE A 236 -2.24 4.66 -5.90
CA PHE A 236 -2.61 6.00 -5.44
C PHE A 236 -4.13 6.15 -5.29
N HIS A 237 -4.88 5.92 -6.38
CA HIS A 237 -6.34 6.04 -6.39
C HIS A 237 -7.03 5.08 -5.42
N ILE A 238 -6.51 3.85 -5.31
CA ILE A 238 -7.08 2.82 -4.43
C ILE A 238 -6.82 3.17 -2.96
N PHE A 239 -5.62 3.67 -2.65
CA PHE A 239 -5.23 4.09 -1.31
C PHE A 239 -6.09 5.26 -0.84
N GLU A 240 -6.20 6.31 -1.67
CA GLU A 240 -7.04 7.48 -1.44
C GLU A 240 -8.52 7.11 -1.26
N GLY A 241 -9.04 6.25 -2.14
CA GLY A 241 -10.42 5.77 -2.07
C GLY A 241 -10.70 5.01 -0.77
N GLN A 242 -9.82 4.09 -0.38
CA GLN A 242 -10.00 3.32 0.86
C GLN A 242 -9.90 4.21 2.12
N ALA A 243 -8.93 5.12 2.19
CA ALA A 243 -8.76 6.03 3.32
C ALA A 243 -9.95 7.00 3.42
N ARG A 244 -10.36 7.62 2.31
CA ARG A 244 -11.50 8.54 2.29
C ARG A 244 -12.81 7.85 2.67
N PHE A 245 -13.14 6.70 2.08
CA PHE A 245 -14.42 6.06 2.36
C PHE A 245 -14.48 5.50 3.79
N SER A 246 -13.35 5.10 4.36
CA SER A 246 -13.25 4.78 5.79
C SER A 246 -13.49 6.00 6.67
N GLN A 247 -12.94 7.17 6.30
CA GLN A 247 -13.21 8.43 7.00
C GLN A 247 -14.69 8.84 6.90
N LEU A 248 -15.30 8.70 5.72
CA LEU A 248 -16.72 8.96 5.51
C LEU A 248 -17.59 8.04 6.37
N GLN A 249 -17.29 6.74 6.42
CA GLN A 249 -17.97 5.80 7.31
C GLN A 249 -17.84 6.21 8.78
N TYR A 250 -16.63 6.58 9.21
CA TYR A 250 -16.39 7.04 10.57
C TYR A 250 -17.26 8.25 10.93
N LEU A 251 -17.29 9.29 10.08
CA LEU A 251 -18.10 10.49 10.29
C LEU A 251 -19.60 10.18 10.29
N HIS A 252 -20.05 9.32 9.38
CA HIS A 252 -21.43 8.86 9.31
C HIS A 252 -21.85 8.16 10.62
N PHE A 253 -21.08 7.18 11.08
CA PHE A 253 -21.42 6.42 12.28
C PHE A 253 -21.25 7.23 13.57
N ALA A 254 -20.21 8.08 13.67
CA ALA A 254 -19.98 8.94 14.82
C ALA A 254 -21.07 10.00 14.99
N SER A 255 -21.65 10.48 13.88
CA SER A 255 -22.76 11.45 13.89
C SER A 255 -24.14 10.81 14.09
N GLY A 256 -24.23 9.48 14.17
CA GLY A 256 -25.49 8.75 14.22
C GLY A 256 -26.28 8.82 12.91
N GLY A 257 -25.60 8.88 11.76
CA GLY A 257 -26.18 8.95 10.42
C GLY A 257 -26.58 10.36 9.97
N LYS A 258 -26.15 11.41 10.68
CA LYS A 258 -26.44 12.80 10.29
C LYS A 258 -25.47 13.36 9.25
N PHE A 259 -24.30 12.75 9.12
CA PHE A 259 -23.32 13.04 8.08
C PHE A 259 -23.49 12.02 6.96
N ASP A 260 -23.99 12.44 5.80
CA ASP A 260 -24.16 11.58 4.62
C ASP A 260 -23.58 12.24 3.35
N TRP A 261 -23.91 11.73 2.17
CA TRP A 261 -23.39 12.20 0.88
C TRP A 261 -23.47 13.72 0.70
N ASP A 262 -24.61 14.34 1.05
CA ASP A 262 -24.81 15.79 0.91
C ASP A 262 -23.83 16.60 1.76
N GLU A 263 -23.57 16.14 2.99
CA GLU A 263 -22.59 16.77 3.88
C GLU A 263 -21.17 16.57 3.35
N ALA A 264 -20.83 15.37 2.87
CA ALA A 264 -19.53 15.07 2.29
C ALA A 264 -19.23 15.94 1.05
N GLU A 265 -20.21 16.13 0.17
CA GLU A 265 -20.09 16.96 -1.02
C GLU A 265 -19.91 18.45 -0.66
N LYS A 266 -20.73 18.98 0.25
CA LYS A 266 -20.60 20.36 0.75
C LYS A 266 -19.24 20.61 1.41
N ALA A 267 -18.67 19.58 2.01
CA ALA A 267 -17.41 19.64 2.72
C ALA A 267 -16.18 19.36 1.83
N GLY A 268 -16.35 19.22 0.51
CA GLY A 268 -15.24 19.03 -0.44
C GLY A 268 -14.60 17.64 -0.43
N MET A 269 -15.15 16.69 0.33
CA MET A 269 -14.57 15.35 0.53
C MET A 269 -14.75 14.41 -0.67
N MET A 270 -15.45 14.86 -1.71
CA MET A 270 -15.82 14.08 -2.90
C MET A 270 -15.06 14.54 -4.16
N SER A 271 -13.83 15.04 -4.01
CA SER A 271 -12.97 15.40 -5.15
C SER A 271 -12.63 14.18 -6.01
N THR A 272 -12.31 14.38 -7.29
CA THR A 272 -12.08 13.30 -8.26
C THR A 272 -11.00 12.30 -7.82
N VAL A 273 -9.95 12.75 -7.14
CA VAL A 273 -8.88 11.86 -6.65
C VAL A 273 -9.44 10.85 -5.63
N TYR A 274 -10.32 11.29 -4.74
CA TYR A 274 -10.89 10.45 -3.68
C TYR A 274 -12.02 9.55 -4.18
N THR A 275 -12.70 9.92 -5.28
CA THR A 275 -13.82 9.14 -5.83
C THR A 275 -13.46 8.24 -7.01
N ALA A 276 -12.31 8.45 -7.67
CA ALA A 276 -11.92 7.72 -8.88
C ALA A 276 -12.00 6.20 -8.75
N ALA A 277 -11.48 5.63 -7.65
CA ALA A 277 -11.57 4.19 -7.41
C ALA A 277 -13.01 3.73 -7.16
N PHE A 278 -13.81 4.48 -6.41
CA PHE A 278 -15.21 4.14 -6.14
C PHE A 278 -16.07 4.20 -7.40
N GLU A 279 -15.89 5.24 -8.23
CA GLU A 279 -16.55 5.37 -9.53
C GLU A 279 -16.14 4.23 -10.48
N GLY A 280 -14.84 3.89 -10.50
CA GLY A 280 -14.33 2.72 -11.23
C GLY A 280 -14.99 1.42 -10.77
N PHE A 281 -15.11 1.22 -9.45
CA PHE A 281 -15.81 0.07 -8.86
C PHE A 281 -17.28 0.00 -9.29
N LEU A 282 -18.03 1.09 -9.17
CA LEU A 282 -19.45 1.14 -9.60
C LEU A 282 -19.57 0.87 -11.11
N ALA A 283 -18.70 1.45 -11.93
CA ALA A 283 -18.71 1.25 -13.38
C ALA A 283 -18.43 -0.21 -13.80
N GLN A 284 -17.47 -0.86 -13.13
CA GLN A 284 -17.10 -2.25 -13.40
C GLN A 284 -18.09 -3.26 -12.82
N SER A 285 -18.68 -2.99 -11.66
CA SER A 285 -19.70 -3.84 -11.03
C SER A 285 -21.12 -3.61 -11.57
N LYS A 286 -21.36 -2.48 -12.26
CA LYS A 286 -22.70 -2.01 -12.69
C LYS A 286 -23.68 -1.80 -11.54
N LEU A 287 -23.14 -1.46 -10.37
CA LEU A 287 -23.93 -1.03 -9.23
C LEU A 287 -24.22 0.46 -9.33
N GLU A 288 -25.36 0.87 -8.78
CA GLU A 288 -25.71 2.28 -8.66
C GLU A 288 -25.01 2.89 -7.44
N ARG A 289 -24.84 4.22 -7.46
CA ARG A 289 -24.38 4.95 -6.27
C ARG A 289 -25.39 4.70 -5.14
N PRO A 290 -24.94 4.18 -3.98
CA PRO A 290 -25.86 3.84 -2.90
C PRO A 290 -26.49 5.10 -2.29
N ALA A 291 -27.68 4.94 -1.71
CA ALA A 291 -28.44 6.05 -1.14
C ALA A 291 -27.79 6.66 0.12
N THR A 292 -27.01 5.87 0.87
CA THR A 292 -26.37 6.28 2.13
C THR A 292 -24.94 5.75 2.22
N ILE A 293 -24.10 6.41 3.02
CA ILE A 293 -22.71 5.99 3.28
C ILE A 293 -22.62 4.63 3.99
N ASP A 294 -23.60 4.26 4.82
CA ASP A 294 -23.61 2.98 5.54
C ASP A 294 -24.09 1.77 4.72
N HIS A 295 -24.41 1.98 3.44
CA HIS A 295 -24.91 0.94 2.55
C HIS A 295 -23.87 -0.17 2.29
N PRO A 296 -24.28 -1.45 2.17
CA PRO A 296 -23.36 -2.59 1.96
C PRO A 296 -22.38 -2.44 0.80
N VAL A 297 -22.78 -1.75 -0.26
CA VAL A 297 -21.94 -1.43 -1.44
C VAL A 297 -20.69 -0.64 -1.06
N VAL A 298 -20.77 0.26 -0.06
CA VAL A 298 -19.59 0.97 0.44
C VAL A 298 -18.66 0.02 1.19
N GLY A 299 -19.23 -0.88 2.01
CA GLY A 299 -18.47 -1.94 2.68
C GLY A 299 -17.76 -2.85 1.67
N LEU A 300 -18.44 -3.24 0.59
CA LEU A 300 -17.89 -4.07 -0.48
C LEU A 300 -16.75 -3.36 -1.23
N PHE A 301 -16.91 -2.08 -1.53
CA PHE A 301 -15.84 -1.28 -2.13
C PHE A 301 -14.56 -1.30 -1.26
N LEU A 302 -14.69 -1.01 0.04
CA LEU A 302 -13.55 -1.02 0.97
C LEU A 302 -12.89 -2.40 1.06
N LEU A 303 -13.68 -3.47 1.02
CA LEU A 303 -13.16 -4.84 0.99
C LEU A 303 -12.41 -5.15 -0.30
N ILE A 304 -12.92 -4.71 -1.45
CA ILE A 304 -12.22 -4.89 -2.74
C ILE A 304 -10.91 -4.10 -2.75
N CYS A 305 -10.88 -2.88 -2.21
CA CYS A 305 -9.62 -2.14 -2.03
C CYS A 305 -8.62 -2.96 -1.20
N ASP A 306 -9.06 -3.52 -0.07
CA ASP A 306 -8.20 -4.34 0.78
C ASP A 306 -7.66 -5.61 0.08
N ILE A 307 -8.52 -6.36 -0.62
CA ILE A 307 -8.11 -7.55 -1.39
C ILE A 307 -7.12 -7.18 -2.51
N THR A 308 -7.33 -6.03 -3.13
CA THR A 308 -6.52 -5.56 -4.25
C THR A 308 -5.10 -5.25 -3.83
N ILE A 309 -4.92 -4.50 -2.74
CA ILE A 309 -3.59 -4.05 -2.29
C ILE A 309 -2.81 -5.19 -1.60
N ASN A 310 -3.46 -6.32 -1.36
CA ASN A 310 -2.92 -7.54 -0.76
C ASN A 310 -2.81 -8.68 -1.79
N SER A 311 -2.16 -8.45 -2.93
CA SER A 311 -1.82 -9.56 -3.84
C SER A 311 -0.84 -10.53 -3.17
N GLY A 312 -1.04 -11.83 -3.37
CA GLY A 312 -0.11 -12.87 -2.93
C GLY A 312 0.94 -13.25 -3.96
N GLU A 313 0.85 -12.71 -5.19
CA GLU A 313 1.75 -13.07 -6.30
C GLU A 313 3.16 -12.52 -6.09
N GLY A 314 4.14 -13.41 -6.08
CA GLY A 314 5.56 -13.08 -5.86
C GLY A 314 5.93 -12.81 -4.40
N PHE A 315 4.98 -12.40 -3.56
CA PHE A 315 5.14 -12.36 -2.10
C PHE A 315 3.76 -12.32 -1.40
N PRO A 316 3.52 -13.14 -0.35
CA PRO A 316 4.46 -14.11 0.26
C PRO A 316 4.49 -15.46 -0.47
N PHE A 317 3.73 -15.65 -1.54
CA PHE A 317 3.70 -16.89 -2.32
C PHE A 317 4.58 -16.76 -3.58
N PRO A 318 5.00 -17.88 -4.18
CA PRO A 318 5.60 -17.85 -5.52
C PRO A 318 4.59 -17.34 -6.55
N ILE A 319 5.08 -16.92 -7.72
CA ILE A 319 4.21 -16.56 -8.84
C ILE A 319 3.48 -17.83 -9.29
N TRP A 320 2.16 -17.85 -9.13
CA TRP A 320 1.35 -19.05 -9.39
C TRP A 320 1.08 -19.23 -10.87
N SER A 321 0.76 -18.13 -11.56
CA SER A 321 0.43 -18.11 -12.99
C SER A 321 1.21 -17.01 -13.70
N PRO A 322 2.37 -17.33 -14.30
CA PRO A 322 3.18 -16.34 -15.02
C PRO A 322 2.41 -15.58 -16.10
N LYS A 323 1.43 -16.21 -16.75
CA LYS A 323 0.61 -15.59 -17.80
C LYS A 323 -0.34 -14.50 -17.29
N THR A 324 -0.84 -14.64 -16.07
CA THR A 324 -1.76 -13.68 -15.45
C THR A 324 -1.06 -12.80 -14.42
N PHE A 325 0.25 -12.99 -14.21
CA PHE A 325 1.05 -12.27 -13.22
C PHE A 325 0.83 -10.75 -13.24
N ILE A 326 0.84 -10.12 -14.42
CA ILE A 326 0.63 -8.66 -14.52
C ILE A 326 -0.75 -8.29 -13.96
N THR A 327 -1.81 -9.00 -14.36
CA THR A 327 -3.18 -8.68 -13.91
C THR A 327 -3.43 -9.03 -12.46
N ASP A 328 -2.65 -9.96 -11.91
CA ASP A 328 -2.82 -10.46 -10.55
C ASP A 328 -1.96 -9.67 -9.54
N ALA A 329 -0.85 -9.07 -9.98
CA ALA A 329 0.07 -8.27 -9.18
C ALA A 329 -0.14 -6.74 -9.32
N ASP A 330 -0.56 -6.25 -10.48
CA ASP A 330 -0.85 -4.82 -10.68
C ASP A 330 -2.13 -4.45 -9.91
N PRO A 331 -2.06 -3.49 -8.96
CA PRO A 331 -3.20 -3.15 -8.11
C PRO A 331 -4.35 -2.56 -8.93
N GLY A 332 -4.07 -1.82 -10.00
CA GLY A 332 -5.10 -1.25 -10.87
C GLY A 332 -5.89 -2.31 -11.63
N MET A 333 -5.18 -3.20 -12.33
CA MET A 333 -5.79 -4.30 -13.08
C MET A 333 -6.55 -5.24 -12.16
N ARG A 334 -5.94 -5.63 -11.03
CA ARG A 334 -6.56 -6.50 -10.04
C ARG A 334 -7.84 -5.88 -9.48
N PHE A 335 -7.84 -4.57 -9.19
CA PHE A 335 -9.02 -3.84 -8.72
C PHE A 335 -10.19 -3.93 -9.71
N LEU A 336 -9.90 -3.69 -11.00
CA LEU A 336 -10.91 -3.71 -12.06
C LEU A 336 -11.49 -5.12 -12.26
N HIS A 337 -10.66 -6.15 -12.19
CA HIS A 337 -11.09 -7.54 -12.28
C HIS A 337 -11.94 -7.96 -11.09
N LEU A 338 -11.54 -7.64 -9.86
CA LEU A 338 -12.34 -7.90 -8.65
C LEU A 338 -13.68 -7.15 -8.69
N SER A 339 -13.68 -5.90 -9.14
CA SER A 339 -14.91 -5.11 -9.29
C SER A 339 -15.85 -5.70 -10.33
N ALA A 340 -15.33 -6.21 -11.46
CA ALA A 340 -16.13 -6.90 -12.47
C ALA A 340 -16.64 -8.27 -11.98
N ALA A 341 -15.88 -8.96 -11.14
CA ALA A 341 -16.23 -10.27 -10.58
C ALA A 341 -17.52 -10.21 -9.73
N VAL A 342 -17.77 -9.09 -9.04
CA VAL A 342 -19.04 -8.86 -8.33
C VAL A 342 -20.22 -9.10 -9.26
N ARG A 343 -20.24 -8.52 -10.46
CA ARG A 343 -21.34 -8.71 -11.41
C ARG A 343 -21.32 -10.10 -12.05
N MET A 344 -20.13 -10.58 -12.42
CA MET A 344 -19.97 -11.73 -13.31
C MET A 344 -20.08 -13.07 -12.59
N PHE A 345 -19.65 -13.13 -11.34
CA PHE A 345 -19.44 -14.38 -10.62
C PHE A 345 -20.07 -14.38 -9.22
N CYS A 346 -20.09 -13.25 -8.52
CA CYS A 346 -20.51 -13.17 -7.10
C CYS A 346 -21.51 -12.02 -6.81
N PRO A 347 -22.67 -11.93 -7.49
CA PRO A 347 -23.60 -10.81 -7.35
C PRO A 347 -24.18 -10.65 -5.94
N GLU A 348 -24.27 -11.74 -5.17
CA GLU A 348 -24.74 -11.76 -3.78
C GLU A 348 -23.86 -10.92 -2.83
N THR A 349 -22.59 -10.72 -3.19
CA THR A 349 -21.65 -9.93 -2.38
C THR A 349 -22.06 -8.46 -2.26
N ALA A 350 -22.82 -7.92 -3.22
CA ALA A 350 -23.29 -6.53 -3.24
C ALA A 350 -24.16 -6.15 -2.03
N SER A 351 -24.77 -7.14 -1.37
CA SER A 351 -25.65 -6.96 -0.20
C SER A 351 -25.16 -7.66 1.07
N ALA A 352 -23.99 -8.29 1.04
CA ALA A 352 -23.56 -9.21 2.10
C ALA A 352 -23.03 -8.51 3.36
N ILE A 353 -22.42 -7.32 3.22
CA ILE A 353 -21.75 -6.62 4.32
C ILE A 353 -22.76 -5.71 5.03
N THR A 354 -23.29 -6.17 6.16
CA THR A 354 -24.34 -5.47 6.90
C THR A 354 -24.02 -5.26 8.37
N ARG A 355 -23.11 -6.07 8.93
CA ARG A 355 -22.70 -6.07 10.32
C ARG A 355 -21.24 -5.68 10.52
N TYR A 356 -20.44 -5.63 9.45
CA TYR A 356 -19.03 -5.22 9.47
C TYR A 356 -18.20 -6.06 10.46
N ASN A 357 -18.36 -7.37 10.41
CA ASN A 357 -17.68 -8.32 11.31
C ASN A 357 -16.71 -9.25 10.56
N ALA A 358 -15.89 -9.99 11.32
CA ALA A 358 -14.88 -10.88 10.77
C ALA A 358 -15.47 -11.98 9.85
N THR A 359 -16.66 -12.49 10.17
CA THR A 359 -17.33 -13.51 9.34
C THR A 359 -17.70 -12.97 7.97
N GLU A 360 -18.33 -11.79 7.91
CA GLU A 360 -18.68 -11.15 6.63
C GLU A 360 -17.42 -10.82 5.80
N TYR A 361 -16.34 -10.41 6.46
CA TYR A 361 -15.06 -10.21 5.79
C TYR A 361 -14.54 -11.52 5.16
N GLU A 362 -14.48 -12.62 5.92
CA GLU A 362 -13.92 -13.88 5.44
C GLU A 362 -14.79 -14.50 4.34
N GLU A 363 -16.12 -14.50 4.51
CA GLU A 363 -17.06 -15.05 3.53
C GLU A 363 -17.00 -14.30 2.18
N VAL A 364 -17.07 -12.97 2.21
CA VAL A 364 -17.10 -12.17 0.97
C VAL A 364 -15.74 -12.15 0.29
N SER A 365 -14.65 -12.00 1.07
CA SER A 365 -13.29 -12.00 0.49
C SER A 365 -12.93 -13.35 -0.12
N SER A 366 -13.30 -14.46 0.54
CA SER A 366 -13.05 -15.81 0.00
C SER A 366 -13.85 -16.02 -1.29
N SER A 367 -15.14 -15.65 -1.31
CA SER A 367 -15.98 -15.79 -2.51
C SER A 367 -15.40 -15.08 -3.73
N LEU A 368 -14.97 -13.82 -3.56
CA LEU A 368 -14.36 -13.03 -4.64
C LEU A 368 -13.01 -13.58 -5.09
N CYS A 369 -12.15 -13.97 -4.13
CA CYS A 369 -10.82 -14.50 -4.43
C CYS A 369 -10.91 -15.86 -5.12
N GLU A 370 -11.79 -16.76 -4.67
CA GLU A 370 -11.99 -18.08 -5.28
C GLU A 370 -12.53 -17.97 -6.70
N ALA A 371 -13.47 -17.05 -6.96
CA ALA A 371 -14.02 -16.82 -8.29
C ALA A 371 -12.95 -16.43 -9.32
N LEU A 372 -11.91 -15.70 -8.88
CA LEU A 372 -10.78 -15.28 -9.72
C LEU A 372 -9.52 -16.13 -9.53
N LYS A 373 -9.55 -17.18 -8.68
CA LYS A 373 -8.40 -18.02 -8.31
C LYS A 373 -7.21 -17.23 -7.75
N LEU A 374 -7.50 -16.23 -6.92
CA LEU A 374 -6.51 -15.38 -6.28
C LEU A 374 -6.25 -15.82 -4.84
N PHE A 375 -5.06 -15.52 -4.32
CA PHE A 375 -4.82 -15.55 -2.87
C PHE A 375 -5.65 -14.46 -2.18
N SER A 376 -6.30 -14.82 -1.07
CA SER A 376 -6.99 -13.86 -0.21
C SER A 376 -6.01 -13.16 0.73
N PRO A 377 -6.36 -11.98 1.28
CA PRO A 377 -5.50 -11.33 2.28
C PRO A 377 -5.24 -12.22 3.50
N ILE A 378 -6.19 -13.07 3.89
CA ILE A 378 -6.02 -14.02 4.99
C ILE A 378 -5.00 -15.10 4.63
N ASN A 379 -4.94 -15.55 3.37
CA ASN A 379 -3.88 -16.46 2.94
C ASN A 379 -2.50 -15.83 3.13
N ASN A 380 -2.35 -14.57 2.73
CA ASN A 380 -1.08 -13.85 2.89
C ASN A 380 -0.70 -13.73 4.37
N CYS A 381 -1.64 -13.34 5.24
CA CYS A 381 -1.34 -13.22 6.66
C CYS A 381 -1.00 -14.57 7.30
N ARG A 382 -1.66 -15.68 6.91
CA ARG A 382 -1.33 -17.04 7.36
C ARG A 382 0.09 -17.46 6.94
N ALA A 383 0.50 -17.12 5.72
CA ALA A 383 1.88 -17.35 5.26
C ALA A 383 2.90 -16.57 6.10
N MET A 384 2.56 -15.32 6.46
CA MET A 384 3.40 -14.51 7.35
C MET A 384 3.45 -15.06 8.78
N GLU A 385 2.33 -15.54 9.32
CA GLU A 385 2.27 -16.20 10.63
C GLU A 385 3.16 -17.45 10.67
N LEU A 386 3.12 -18.26 9.60
CA LEU A 386 3.99 -19.42 9.44
C LEU A 386 5.47 -18.98 9.44
N MET A 387 5.82 -17.98 8.64
CA MET A 387 7.18 -17.45 8.56
C MET A 387 7.69 -16.96 9.92
N VAL A 388 6.91 -16.18 10.67
CA VAL A 388 7.36 -15.68 12.00
C VAL A 388 7.32 -16.75 13.09
N THR A 389 6.67 -17.89 12.83
CA THR A 389 6.65 -19.02 13.76
C THR A 389 7.85 -19.95 13.54
N GLU A 390 8.18 -20.23 12.29
CA GLU A 390 9.19 -21.22 11.88
C GLU A 390 10.57 -20.62 11.63
N CYS A 391 10.65 -19.41 11.05
CA CYS A 391 11.91 -18.72 10.84
C CYS A 391 12.36 -17.98 12.11
N LYS A 392 13.47 -18.44 12.70
CA LYS A 392 14.04 -17.86 13.94
C LYS A 392 14.28 -16.35 13.84
N LEU A 393 14.85 -15.87 12.73
CA LEU A 393 15.18 -14.45 12.56
C LEU A 393 13.93 -13.59 12.39
N ALA A 394 12.92 -14.08 11.66
CA ALA A 394 11.63 -13.42 11.54
C ALA A 394 10.90 -13.33 12.89
N LYS A 395 10.93 -14.43 13.67
CA LYS A 395 10.38 -14.49 15.03
C LYS A 395 11.04 -13.49 15.98
N GLU A 396 12.36 -13.39 15.92
CA GLU A 396 13.13 -12.44 16.72
C GLU A 396 12.84 -11.00 16.32
N CYS A 397 12.71 -10.74 15.01
CA CYS A 397 12.30 -9.43 14.49
C CYS A 397 10.95 -8.98 15.05
N LEU A 398 9.92 -9.82 14.98
CA LEU A 398 8.59 -9.51 15.53
C LEU A 398 8.63 -9.25 17.04
N LYS A 399 9.39 -10.07 17.80
CA LYS A 399 9.55 -9.86 19.25
C LYS A 399 10.22 -8.53 19.59
N LEU A 400 11.24 -8.14 18.83
CA LEU A 400 11.90 -6.84 19.02
C LEU A 400 10.94 -5.71 18.66
N HIS A 401 10.20 -5.85 17.56
CA HIS A 401 9.19 -4.88 17.15
C HIS A 401 8.13 -4.66 18.23
N ASP A 402 7.63 -5.74 18.85
CA ASP A 402 6.63 -5.69 19.92
C ASP A 402 7.09 -4.88 21.15
N ILE A 403 8.41 -4.74 21.37
CA ILE A 403 8.98 -3.92 22.46
C ILE A 403 9.58 -2.59 21.96
N GLY A 404 9.26 -2.18 20.73
CA GLY A 404 9.73 -0.92 20.14
C GLY A 404 11.22 -0.93 19.77
N GLN A 405 11.79 -2.09 19.49
CA GLN A 405 13.19 -2.27 19.12
C GLN A 405 13.33 -2.92 17.75
N ALA A 406 14.53 -2.84 17.18
CA ALA A 406 14.89 -3.55 15.96
C ALA A 406 16.38 -3.90 15.99
N ALA A 407 16.76 -4.99 15.33
CA ALA A 407 18.16 -5.37 15.22
C ALA A 407 18.93 -4.36 14.34
N PRO A 408 20.22 -4.11 14.63
CA PRO A 408 21.00 -3.10 13.91
C PRO A 408 21.34 -3.49 12.47
N LEU A 409 21.46 -4.79 12.18
CA LEU A 409 21.73 -5.27 10.84
C LEU A 409 20.48 -5.09 9.96
N ASN A 410 20.64 -4.40 8.82
CA ASN A 410 19.55 -4.11 7.89
C ASN A 410 18.37 -3.42 8.61
N LEU A 411 18.67 -2.47 9.51
CA LEU A 411 17.69 -1.82 10.39
C LEU A 411 16.40 -1.36 9.68
N PRO A 412 16.44 -0.68 8.50
CA PRO A 412 15.20 -0.31 7.81
C PRO A 412 14.34 -1.50 7.42
N ILE A 413 14.95 -2.62 7.01
CA ILE A 413 14.27 -3.85 6.63
C ILE A 413 13.68 -4.55 7.87
N GLN A 414 14.41 -4.56 8.98
CA GLN A 414 13.92 -5.06 10.28
C GLN A 414 12.66 -4.30 10.73
N VAL A 415 12.69 -2.97 10.65
CA VAL A 415 11.58 -2.11 11.05
C VAL A 415 10.35 -2.35 10.17
N LEU A 416 10.51 -2.32 8.85
CA LEU A 416 9.41 -2.53 7.89
C LEU A 416 8.81 -3.94 8.01
N PHE A 417 9.65 -4.97 8.10
CA PHE A 417 9.18 -6.34 8.24
C PHE A 417 8.49 -6.58 9.58
N GLY A 418 9.06 -6.09 10.69
CA GLY A 418 8.46 -6.24 12.02
C GLY A 418 7.08 -5.60 12.08
N GLN A 419 6.93 -4.40 11.49
CA GLN A 419 5.64 -3.72 11.37
C GLN A 419 4.66 -4.48 10.48
N PHE A 420 5.07 -4.97 9.32
CA PHE A 420 4.22 -5.77 8.43
C PHE A 420 3.77 -7.08 9.08
N ALA A 421 4.67 -7.78 9.78
CA ALA A 421 4.35 -9.00 10.52
C ALA A 421 3.38 -8.74 11.68
N SER A 422 3.58 -7.65 12.43
CA SER A 422 2.66 -7.23 13.49
C SER A 422 1.27 -6.91 12.94
N PHE A 423 1.21 -6.19 11.81
CA PHE A 423 -0.04 -5.87 11.14
C PHE A 423 -0.74 -7.12 10.59
N ALA A 424 0.00 -8.06 10.01
CA ALA A 424 -0.54 -9.34 9.54
C ALA A 424 -1.13 -10.18 10.68
N ARG A 425 -0.48 -10.19 11.87
CA ARG A 425 -1.00 -10.84 13.07
C ARG A 425 -2.33 -10.21 13.51
N ASP A 426 -2.40 -8.88 13.60
CA ASP A 426 -3.63 -8.18 13.96
C ASP A 426 -4.73 -8.37 12.90
N LYS A 427 -4.38 -8.48 11.62
CA LYS A 427 -5.33 -8.74 10.52
C LYS A 427 -5.89 -10.14 10.51
N LEU A 428 -5.14 -11.15 10.96
CA LEU A 428 -5.69 -12.49 11.14
C LEU A 428 -6.75 -12.54 12.23
N GLU A 429 -6.57 -11.76 13.30
CA GLU A 429 -7.46 -11.78 14.45
C GLU A 429 -8.66 -10.83 14.27
N TYR A 430 -8.43 -9.64 13.70
CA TYR A 430 -9.41 -8.56 13.56
C TYR A 430 -9.49 -8.00 12.13
N PRO A 431 -9.77 -8.84 11.12
CA PRO A 431 -9.74 -8.39 9.73
C PRO A 431 -10.77 -7.29 9.43
N HIS A 432 -11.93 -7.32 10.08
CA HIS A 432 -12.99 -6.31 9.92
C HIS A 432 -12.61 -4.95 10.49
N VAL A 433 -11.82 -4.91 11.56
CA VAL A 433 -11.31 -3.65 12.16
C VAL A 433 -10.34 -2.97 11.19
N ILE A 434 -9.48 -3.75 10.54
CA ILE A 434 -8.50 -3.22 9.59
C ILE A 434 -9.14 -2.86 8.24
N CYS A 435 -10.12 -3.64 7.79
CA CYS A 435 -10.81 -3.40 6.52
C CYS A 435 -11.81 -2.25 6.59
N TRP A 436 -12.55 -2.14 7.70
CA TRP A 436 -13.61 -1.13 7.90
C TRP A 436 -13.40 -0.36 9.21
N PRO A 437 -12.26 0.33 9.37
CA PRO A 437 -11.96 1.03 10.62
C PRO A 437 -13.00 2.10 10.93
N GLY A 438 -13.59 2.73 9.91
CA GLY A 438 -14.65 3.71 10.12
C GLY A 438 -15.90 3.14 10.80
N ALA A 439 -16.32 1.93 10.42
CA ALA A 439 -17.40 1.22 11.08
C ALA A 439 -17.00 0.70 12.46
N ALA A 440 -15.79 0.14 12.59
CA ALA A 440 -15.32 -0.47 13.83
C ALA A 440 -15.02 0.54 14.95
N MET A 441 -14.75 1.81 14.62
CA MET A 441 -14.32 2.81 15.60
C MET A 441 -15.44 3.76 16.05
N ALA A 442 -16.63 3.69 15.44
CA ALA A 442 -17.73 4.60 15.75
C ALA A 442 -19.13 3.99 15.58
N GLY A 443 -20.09 4.54 16.33
CA GLY A 443 -21.52 4.22 16.20
C GLY A 443 -21.87 2.77 16.55
N ARG A 444 -22.84 2.22 15.81
CA ARG A 444 -23.51 0.95 16.13
C ARG A 444 -22.68 -0.32 15.86
N PHE A 445 -21.61 -0.20 15.07
CA PHE A 445 -20.72 -1.31 14.72
C PHE A 445 -19.38 -1.23 15.46
N ARG A 446 -19.30 -0.38 16.49
CA ARG A 446 -18.09 -0.22 17.28
C ARG A 446 -17.61 -1.57 17.83
N ASP A 447 -16.34 -1.86 17.62
CA ASP A 447 -15.65 -3.03 18.16
C ASP A 447 -14.71 -2.60 19.28
N GLU A 448 -14.73 -3.30 20.42
CA GLU A 448 -13.88 -3.00 21.57
C GLU A 448 -12.39 -3.21 21.27
N SER A 449 -12.05 -4.14 20.37
CA SER A 449 -10.67 -4.42 19.97
C SER A 449 -10.04 -3.29 19.15
N SER A 450 -10.86 -2.45 18.50
CA SER A 450 -10.41 -1.38 17.59
C SER A 450 -9.42 -0.42 18.22
N MET A 451 -9.60 -0.08 19.49
CA MET A 451 -8.68 0.79 20.24
C MET A 451 -7.28 0.17 20.37
N GLY A 452 -7.23 -1.13 20.70
CA GLY A 452 -5.98 -1.85 20.87
C GLY A 452 -5.25 -2.02 19.54
N VAL A 453 -5.98 -2.42 18.49
CA VAL A 453 -5.43 -2.56 17.13
C VAL A 453 -4.92 -1.21 16.61
N PHE A 454 -5.72 -0.15 16.70
CA PHE A 454 -5.31 1.17 16.20
C PHE A 454 -4.08 1.70 16.95
N SER A 455 -4.02 1.54 18.28
CA SER A 455 -2.86 1.96 19.08
C SER A 455 -1.59 1.20 18.68
N ARG A 456 -1.66 -0.14 18.58
CA ARG A 456 -0.51 -0.97 18.15
C ARG A 456 -0.04 -0.62 16.74
N GLN A 457 -0.98 -0.35 15.84
CA GLN A 457 -0.72 -0.08 14.44
C GLN A 457 -0.57 1.42 14.13
N SER A 458 -0.43 2.27 15.14
CA SER A 458 -0.23 3.71 14.93
C SER A 458 1.08 4.00 14.17
N PRO A 459 1.15 5.11 13.42
CA PRO A 459 2.35 5.52 12.70
C PRO A 459 3.58 5.56 13.62
N MET A 460 4.75 5.20 13.09
CA MET A 460 5.99 5.23 13.89
C MET A 460 6.48 6.66 14.13
N PHE A 461 6.19 7.56 13.19
CA PHE A 461 6.65 8.95 13.24
C PHE A 461 5.50 9.90 12.99
N ILE A 462 5.47 10.97 13.79
CA ILE A 462 4.54 12.09 13.66
C ILE A 462 5.32 13.40 13.78
N ASP A 463 4.82 14.49 13.18
CA ASP A 463 5.38 15.82 13.45
C ASP A 463 4.85 16.41 14.76
N ARG A 464 5.58 17.37 15.34
CA ARG A 464 5.10 18.20 16.44
C ARG A 464 4.41 19.45 15.91
N ALA A 465 3.33 19.86 16.58
CA ALA A 465 2.57 21.07 16.26
C ALA A 465 3.42 22.35 16.32
N GLU A 466 4.41 22.39 17.23
CA GLU A 466 5.13 23.61 17.61
C GLU A 466 6.33 23.93 16.71
N ASP A 467 7.10 22.93 16.29
CA ASP A 467 8.41 23.13 15.66
C ASP A 467 8.71 22.21 14.46
N GLU A 468 7.68 21.57 13.91
CA GLU A 468 7.75 20.73 12.70
C GLU A 468 8.67 19.50 12.82
N MET A 469 9.24 19.27 14.01
CA MET A 469 10.17 18.19 14.26
C MET A 469 9.45 16.85 14.17
N ILE A 470 10.00 15.94 13.37
CA ILE A 470 9.56 14.55 13.31
C ILE A 470 10.01 13.85 14.58
N VAL A 471 9.07 13.29 15.32
CA VAL A 471 9.31 12.56 16.56
C VAL A 471 8.75 11.13 16.46
N PRO A 472 9.39 10.16 17.13
CA PRO A 472 8.83 8.82 17.22
C PRO A 472 7.55 8.84 18.07
N VAL A 473 6.55 8.09 17.65
CA VAL A 473 5.35 7.82 18.46
C VAL A 473 5.72 6.74 19.49
N ILE A 474 5.69 7.11 20.77
CA ILE A 474 5.93 6.16 21.86
C ILE A 474 4.65 5.34 22.04
N ARG A 475 4.68 4.09 21.57
CA ARG A 475 3.59 3.14 21.81
C ARG A 475 3.58 2.77 23.30
N ALA A 476 2.45 2.97 23.97
CA ALA A 476 2.27 2.42 25.31
C ALA A 476 2.22 0.89 25.18
N VAL A 477 3.20 0.22 25.80
CA VAL A 477 3.29 -1.25 25.85
C VAL A 477 2.25 -1.81 26.81
#